data_AF-A0A971T2A3-F1
#
_entry.id   AF-A0A971T2A3-F1
#
_cell.length_a   1.000
_cell.length_b   1.000
_cell.length_c   1.000
_cell.angle_alpha   90.00
_cell.angle_beta   90.00
_cell.angle_gamma   90.00
#
_symmetry.space_group_name_H-M   'P 1'
#
loop_
_entity.id
_entity.type
_entity.pdbx_description
1 polymer ?
#
loop_
_entity_poly.entity_id
_entity_poly.type
_entity_poly.pdbx_seq_one_letter_code
_entity_poly.pdbx_strand_id
1 'polypeptide(L)'
;MKKTDWIFSNIRELNDCAKETARLMKKGPLSVPMVWLNILYFRLRYHIPLIDYVRYRFWENTRIKLLNHYTRADNIRLVETINDQDKIQVLRDKMILLRRLGDRLGRDFTDIRESSEEAFFSFLKQHKKVIVKPRFGACGIGIRVLDRPYSEEEAMVLRQELIKGDCTLAEEFIRQHPDINRINNQAVDVLKIHTLKIGTDIQIVLVPMFQIGKKNATYSHSGFMLPVDMQTGSLIFQDPTPDELRDLIPKDYRSGKPLPFFRESLRLAEDLGKIVPELSFICWDIAIGEHGPVPVEGNGASGAFNEYQSHIYATTGLGAKTRYTKILQYSQARKSLGNDGLREIEDFLFYETEPKRPFDILWVLGSSRCGDRIRSAAIIAGENPDLQIVLSGGNICLEQFDPDENVLRTESEYMREFLIRSGIPEKRIRIENQSTHTAENLDFFLKLLERENVCPRPVGKICIGVVTAGFHMRRVFNRIHAHPEHERYDWVSSPVYSERTSKENWYKNIEGFEIILAEYDRLRSNHYE
;
A
#
# COMPACT_ATOMS: atom_id res chain seq x y z
N MET A 1 -13.97 -32.37 -1.22
CA MET A 1 -15.44 -32.48 -1.02
C MET A 1 -16.11 -32.35 -2.37
N LYS A 2 -16.99 -33.27 -2.77
CA LYS A 2 -17.69 -33.16 -4.07
C LYS A 2 -18.65 -31.96 -4.00
N LYS A 3 -18.91 -31.31 -5.14
CA LYS A 3 -19.74 -30.08 -5.22
C LYS A 3 -21.14 -30.29 -4.60
N THR A 4 -21.69 -31.50 -4.74
CA THR A 4 -22.97 -31.92 -4.16
C THR A 4 -22.95 -31.95 -2.64
N ASP A 5 -21.89 -32.50 -2.05
CA ASP A 5 -21.77 -32.69 -0.60
C ASP A 5 -21.69 -31.35 0.14
N TRP A 6 -21.07 -30.35 -0.48
CA TRP A 6 -21.03 -28.98 0.06
C TRP A 6 -22.41 -28.34 0.10
N ILE A 7 -23.22 -28.50 -0.96
CA ILE A 7 -24.57 -27.92 -1.03
C ILE A 7 -25.44 -28.48 0.09
N PHE A 8 -25.47 -29.79 0.26
CA PHE A 8 -26.24 -30.43 1.34
C PHE A 8 -25.78 -29.97 2.72
N SER A 9 -24.47 -29.81 2.91
CA SER A 9 -23.90 -29.38 4.19
C SER A 9 -24.16 -27.89 4.52
N ASN A 10 -24.49 -27.06 3.53
CA ASN A 10 -24.63 -25.59 3.70
C ASN A 10 -26.00 -25.05 3.26
N ILE A 11 -26.99 -25.93 3.04
CA ILE A 11 -28.27 -25.54 2.43
C ILE A 11 -29.04 -24.51 3.26
N ARG A 12 -28.92 -24.57 4.61
CA ARG A 12 -29.55 -23.59 5.51
C ARG A 12 -28.93 -22.21 5.33
N GLU A 13 -27.61 -22.11 5.41
CA GLU A 13 -26.88 -20.85 5.24
C GLU A 13 -27.11 -20.24 3.85
N LEU A 14 -27.15 -21.08 2.82
CA LEU A 14 -27.45 -20.66 1.46
C LEU A 14 -28.89 -20.11 1.32
N ASN A 15 -29.86 -20.75 1.96
CA ASN A 15 -31.24 -20.25 2.00
C ASN A 15 -31.36 -18.91 2.73
N ASP A 16 -30.68 -18.75 3.85
CA ASP A 16 -30.69 -17.51 4.64
C ASP A 16 -30.03 -16.38 3.86
N CYS A 17 -28.88 -16.66 3.21
CA CYS A 17 -28.19 -15.73 2.31
C CYS A 17 -29.09 -15.32 1.13
N ALA A 18 -29.82 -16.26 0.52
CA ALA A 18 -30.71 -15.96 -0.60
C ALA A 18 -31.91 -15.09 -0.18
N LYS A 19 -32.50 -15.34 1.00
CA LYS A 19 -33.58 -14.52 1.56
C LYS A 19 -33.09 -13.11 1.87
N GLU A 20 -31.95 -12.97 2.52
CA GLU A 20 -31.37 -11.67 2.85
C GLU A 20 -31.01 -10.88 1.59
N THR A 21 -30.41 -11.55 0.60
CA THR A 21 -30.14 -10.94 -0.70
C THR A 21 -31.43 -10.44 -1.36
N ALA A 22 -32.48 -11.26 -1.42
CA ALA A 22 -33.76 -10.85 -2.00
C ALA A 22 -34.35 -9.62 -1.29
N ARG A 23 -34.22 -9.56 0.05
CA ARG A 23 -34.61 -8.41 0.86
C ARG A 23 -33.81 -7.16 0.49
N LEU A 24 -32.48 -7.27 0.40
CA LEU A 24 -31.59 -6.16 0.01
C LEU A 24 -31.81 -5.69 -1.43
N MET A 25 -32.21 -6.59 -2.33
CA MET A 25 -32.65 -6.28 -3.69
C MET A 25 -34.06 -5.66 -3.74
N LYS A 26 -34.76 -5.53 -2.60
CA LYS A 26 -36.17 -5.12 -2.50
C LYS A 26 -37.11 -5.99 -3.36
N LYS A 27 -36.84 -7.29 -3.45
CA LYS A 27 -37.66 -8.27 -4.18
C LYS A 27 -38.47 -9.13 -3.22
N GLY A 28 -39.62 -9.61 -3.70
CA GLY A 28 -40.50 -10.50 -2.94
C GLY A 28 -39.94 -11.93 -2.80
N PRO A 29 -40.55 -12.77 -1.93
CA PRO A 29 -40.11 -14.14 -1.66
C PRO A 29 -40.03 -15.05 -2.89
N LEU A 30 -40.86 -14.80 -3.90
CA LEU A 30 -40.86 -15.55 -5.17
C LEU A 30 -39.54 -15.45 -5.94
N SER A 31 -38.70 -14.45 -5.65
CA SER A 31 -37.39 -14.27 -6.26
C SER A 31 -36.28 -15.13 -5.64
N VAL A 32 -36.51 -15.67 -4.43
CA VAL A 32 -35.49 -16.40 -3.65
C VAL A 32 -34.88 -17.58 -4.41
N PRO A 33 -35.62 -18.43 -5.15
CA PRO A 33 -35.02 -19.52 -5.93
C PRO A 33 -34.03 -19.04 -7.00
N MET A 34 -34.33 -17.94 -7.69
CA MET A 34 -33.43 -17.37 -8.71
C MET A 34 -32.18 -16.75 -8.08
N VAL A 35 -32.35 -16.07 -6.95
CA VAL A 35 -31.23 -15.55 -6.16
C VAL A 35 -30.34 -16.68 -5.66
N TRP A 36 -30.93 -17.76 -5.18
CA TRP A 36 -30.24 -18.97 -4.74
C TRP A 36 -29.39 -19.58 -5.85
N LEU A 37 -29.95 -19.73 -7.06
CA LEU A 37 -29.20 -20.22 -8.23
C LEU A 37 -28.06 -19.28 -8.61
N ASN A 38 -28.25 -17.97 -8.48
CA ASN A 38 -27.19 -16.99 -8.74
C ASN A 38 -26.06 -17.12 -7.72
N ILE A 39 -26.37 -17.18 -6.43
CA ILE A 39 -25.37 -17.39 -5.36
C ILE A 39 -24.60 -18.69 -5.63
N LEU A 40 -25.29 -19.77 -5.99
CA LEU A 40 -24.65 -21.05 -6.30
C LEU A 40 -23.73 -20.93 -7.53
N TYR A 41 -24.17 -20.25 -8.59
CA TYR A 41 -23.32 -19.96 -9.75
C TYR A 41 -22.05 -19.21 -9.34
N PHE A 42 -22.17 -18.15 -8.53
CA PHE A 42 -21.00 -17.37 -8.08
C PHE A 42 -20.06 -18.20 -7.22
N ARG A 43 -20.61 -19.01 -6.31
CA ARG A 43 -19.83 -19.93 -5.48
C ARG A 43 -19.07 -20.97 -6.31
N LEU A 44 -19.74 -21.60 -7.27
CA LEU A 44 -19.15 -22.69 -8.05
C LEU A 44 -18.21 -22.20 -9.16
N ARG A 45 -18.48 -21.05 -9.76
CA ARG A 45 -17.69 -20.49 -10.88
C ARG A 45 -16.55 -19.59 -10.42
N TYR A 46 -16.74 -18.85 -9.34
CA TYR A 46 -15.81 -17.81 -8.86
C TYR A 46 -15.33 -18.04 -7.42
N HIS A 47 -15.78 -19.12 -6.75
CA HIS A 47 -15.38 -19.48 -5.38
C HIS A 47 -15.73 -18.43 -4.31
N ILE A 48 -16.68 -17.53 -4.60
CA ILE A 48 -17.11 -16.47 -3.68
C ILE A 48 -17.82 -17.08 -2.46
N PRO A 49 -17.39 -16.77 -1.23
CA PRO A 49 -18.11 -17.14 0.00
C PRO A 49 -19.51 -16.52 0.07
N LEU A 50 -20.44 -17.17 0.76
CA LEU A 50 -21.82 -16.68 0.91
C LEU A 50 -21.88 -15.30 1.57
N ILE A 51 -21.06 -15.09 2.60
CA ILE A 51 -20.96 -13.80 3.30
C ILE A 51 -20.44 -12.68 2.38
N ASP A 52 -19.47 -12.99 1.51
CA ASP A 52 -18.90 -12.01 0.58
C ASP A 52 -19.91 -11.67 -0.52
N TYR A 53 -20.69 -12.65 -0.97
CA TYR A 53 -21.78 -12.46 -1.93
C TYR A 53 -22.72 -11.33 -1.47
N VAL A 54 -23.12 -11.37 -0.19
CA VAL A 54 -23.97 -10.35 0.45
C VAL A 54 -23.22 -9.04 0.69
N ARG A 55 -22.07 -9.12 1.37
CA ARG A 55 -21.26 -7.97 1.79
C ARG A 55 -20.94 -7.03 0.63
N TYR A 56 -20.54 -7.59 -0.52
CA TYR A 56 -20.11 -6.81 -1.69
C TYR A 56 -21.17 -6.75 -2.80
N ARG A 57 -22.42 -7.11 -2.48
CA ARG A 57 -23.59 -7.00 -3.36
C ARG A 57 -23.34 -7.58 -4.75
N PHE A 58 -22.88 -8.83 -4.81
CA PHE A 58 -22.42 -9.43 -6.08
C PHE A 58 -23.48 -9.57 -7.17
N TRP A 59 -24.77 -9.45 -6.82
CA TRP A 59 -25.87 -9.33 -7.77
C TRP A 59 -25.85 -8.03 -8.60
N GLU A 60 -25.08 -7.02 -8.19
CA GLU A 60 -24.95 -5.71 -8.86
C GLU A 60 -23.62 -5.54 -9.60
N ASN A 61 -22.75 -6.55 -9.52
CA ASN A 61 -21.36 -6.40 -9.90
C ASN A 61 -21.13 -6.67 -11.39
N THR A 62 -20.25 -5.85 -11.98
CA THR A 62 -19.71 -6.07 -13.31
C THR A 62 -18.67 -7.18 -13.28
N ARG A 63 -18.39 -7.80 -14.43
CA ARG A 63 -17.30 -8.79 -14.59
C ARG A 63 -15.95 -8.27 -14.10
N ILE A 64 -15.70 -6.96 -14.21
CA ILE A 64 -14.46 -6.32 -13.76
C ILE A 64 -14.36 -6.34 -12.22
N LYS A 65 -15.45 -6.06 -11.50
CA LYS A 65 -15.46 -6.14 -10.02
C LYS A 65 -15.18 -7.56 -9.51
N LEU A 66 -15.66 -8.58 -10.23
CA LEU A 66 -15.41 -9.99 -9.94
C LEU A 66 -13.93 -10.36 -10.13
N LEU A 67 -13.32 -9.95 -11.25
CA LEU A 67 -11.92 -10.24 -11.53
C LEU A 67 -10.97 -9.60 -10.52
N ASN A 68 -11.36 -8.45 -9.96
CA ASN A 68 -10.56 -7.73 -8.98
C ASN A 68 -10.90 -8.08 -7.53
N HIS A 69 -11.82 -9.01 -7.28
CA HIS A 69 -12.12 -9.48 -5.93
C HIS A 69 -10.99 -10.36 -5.38
N TYR A 70 -10.54 -10.02 -4.17
CA TYR A 70 -9.49 -10.70 -3.43
C TYR A 70 -10.09 -11.61 -2.37
N THR A 71 -9.87 -12.92 -2.51
CA THR A 71 -10.47 -13.92 -1.64
C THR A 71 -9.51 -14.36 -0.53
N ARG A 72 -10.04 -15.06 0.48
CA ARG A 72 -9.20 -15.76 1.48
C ARG A 72 -8.19 -16.72 0.84
N ALA A 73 -8.59 -17.40 -0.24
CA ALA A 73 -7.69 -18.29 -0.96
C ALA A 73 -6.55 -17.52 -1.66
N ASP A 74 -6.84 -16.34 -2.23
CA ASP A 74 -5.81 -15.46 -2.77
C ASP A 74 -4.85 -14.98 -1.66
N ASN A 75 -5.36 -14.64 -0.47
CA ASN A 75 -4.54 -14.22 0.68
C ASN A 75 -3.60 -15.34 1.17
N ILE A 76 -4.13 -16.55 1.33
CA ILE A 76 -3.31 -17.72 1.71
C ILE A 76 -2.23 -17.95 0.66
N ARG A 77 -2.60 -17.96 -0.64
CA ARG A 77 -1.65 -18.18 -1.72
C ARG A 77 -0.56 -17.11 -1.76
N LEU A 78 -0.90 -15.83 -1.57
CA LEU A 78 0.06 -14.73 -1.49
C LEU A 78 1.10 -15.01 -0.39
N VAL A 79 0.61 -15.27 0.82
CA VAL A 79 1.44 -15.49 2.01
C VAL A 79 2.32 -16.73 1.86
N GLU A 80 1.76 -17.82 1.35
CA GLU A 80 2.48 -19.06 1.09
C GLU A 80 3.58 -18.90 0.03
N THR A 81 3.36 -18.00 -0.94
CA THR A 81 4.33 -17.73 -2.01
C THR A 81 5.45 -16.77 -1.57
N ILE A 82 5.10 -15.75 -0.76
CA ILE A 82 6.02 -14.64 -0.43
C ILE A 82 6.89 -14.95 0.79
N ASN A 83 6.37 -15.76 1.72
CA ASN A 83 7.07 -16.15 2.94
C ASN A 83 7.70 -17.53 2.78
N ASP A 84 8.86 -17.73 3.42
CA ASP A 84 9.43 -19.06 3.59
C ASP A 84 8.54 -19.88 4.56
N GLN A 85 7.89 -20.91 4.02
CA GLN A 85 6.95 -21.73 4.78
C GLN A 85 7.65 -22.61 5.82
N ASP A 86 8.94 -22.92 5.63
CA ASP A 86 9.72 -23.68 6.62
C ASP A 86 9.99 -22.83 7.88
N LYS A 87 9.81 -21.52 7.78
CA LYS A 87 10.07 -20.56 8.87
C LYS A 87 8.82 -19.95 9.47
N ILE A 88 7.62 -20.29 8.96
CA ILE A 88 6.34 -19.71 9.43
C ILE A 88 6.04 -20.01 10.90
N GLN A 89 6.69 -21.03 11.48
CA GLN A 89 6.55 -21.39 12.89
C GLN A 89 6.89 -20.25 13.85
N VAL A 90 7.75 -19.31 13.44
CA VAL A 90 8.06 -18.10 14.23
C VAL A 90 6.81 -17.29 14.54
N LEU A 91 5.82 -17.27 13.64
CA LEU A 91 4.54 -16.56 13.86
C LEU A 91 3.46 -17.45 14.49
N ARG A 92 3.52 -18.78 14.27
CA ARG A 92 2.51 -19.72 14.81
C ARG A 92 2.72 -20.02 16.28
N ASP A 93 3.99 -20.10 16.70
CA ASP A 93 4.38 -20.30 18.08
C ASP A 93 4.63 -18.94 18.74
N LYS A 94 3.67 -18.50 19.57
CA LYS A 94 3.75 -17.18 20.21
C LYS A 94 4.99 -17.05 21.09
N MET A 95 5.47 -18.13 21.72
CA MET A 95 6.66 -18.08 22.57
C MET A 95 7.93 -17.76 21.78
N ILE A 96 8.07 -18.32 20.58
CA ILE A 96 9.24 -18.06 19.72
C ILE A 96 9.29 -16.59 19.34
N LEU A 97 8.15 -16.02 18.93
CA LEU A 97 8.07 -14.61 18.59
C LEU A 97 8.41 -13.73 19.80
N LEU A 98 7.74 -13.91 20.94
CA LEU A 98 7.94 -13.08 22.12
C LEU A 98 9.39 -13.07 22.59
N ARG A 99 10.06 -14.24 22.62
CA ARG A 99 11.49 -14.35 22.95
C ARG A 99 12.38 -13.55 21.99
N ARG A 100 12.05 -13.52 20.69
CA ARG A 100 12.81 -12.74 19.70
C ARG A 100 12.59 -11.24 19.83
N LEU A 101 11.40 -10.82 20.26
CA LEU A 101 11.11 -9.40 20.45
C LEU A 101 11.95 -8.79 21.58
N GLY A 102 12.30 -9.58 22.60
CA GLY A 102 13.13 -9.14 23.73
C GLY A 102 12.54 -7.87 24.36
N ASP A 103 13.39 -6.89 24.63
CA ASP A 103 13.00 -5.62 25.27
C ASP A 103 11.92 -4.84 24.51
N ARG A 104 11.81 -5.03 23.18
CA ARG A 104 10.79 -4.35 22.36
C ARG A 104 9.38 -4.86 22.64
N LEU A 105 9.23 -5.99 23.31
CA LEU A 105 7.92 -6.47 23.73
C LEU A 105 7.28 -5.50 24.75
N GLY A 106 8.10 -4.87 25.60
CA GLY A 106 7.65 -3.85 26.55
C GLY A 106 6.72 -4.36 27.66
N ARG A 107 6.70 -5.69 27.90
CA ARG A 107 5.89 -6.34 28.93
C ARG A 107 6.46 -7.71 29.29
N ASP A 108 6.19 -8.16 30.51
CA ASP A 108 6.69 -9.46 30.99
C ASP A 108 5.85 -10.64 30.44
N PHE A 109 6.49 -11.79 30.29
CA PHE A 109 5.83 -13.05 29.93
C PHE A 109 6.60 -14.26 30.47
N THR A 110 5.90 -15.39 30.64
CA THR A 110 6.51 -16.65 31.07
C THR A 110 5.78 -17.86 30.46
N ASP A 111 6.52 -18.94 30.19
CA ASP A 111 5.91 -20.25 29.90
C ASP A 111 5.71 -21.00 31.22
N ILE A 112 4.44 -21.19 31.57
CA ILE A 112 4.00 -21.82 32.81
C ILE A 112 4.59 -23.24 32.95
N ARG A 113 4.86 -23.93 31.83
CA ARG A 113 5.44 -25.29 31.83
C ARG A 113 6.92 -25.29 32.17
N GLU A 114 7.65 -24.27 31.72
CA GLU A 114 9.09 -24.16 31.88
C GLU A 114 9.47 -23.43 33.18
N SER A 115 8.60 -22.56 33.70
CA SER A 115 8.80 -21.86 34.97
C SER A 115 8.57 -22.78 36.18
N SER A 116 9.34 -22.56 37.26
CA SER A 116 9.06 -23.17 38.57
C SER A 116 7.74 -22.66 39.16
N GLU A 117 7.22 -23.35 40.17
CA GLU A 117 5.96 -22.97 40.81
C GLU A 117 6.11 -21.62 41.54
N GLU A 118 7.26 -21.41 42.20
CA GLU A 118 7.62 -20.17 42.88
C GLU A 118 7.76 -18.99 41.89
N ALA A 119 8.33 -19.25 40.70
CA ALA A 119 8.47 -18.26 39.65
C ALA A 119 7.10 -17.86 39.07
N PHE A 120 6.21 -18.82 38.83
CA PHE A 120 4.85 -18.54 38.38
C PHE A 120 4.05 -17.77 39.43
N PHE A 121 4.14 -18.16 40.71
CA PHE A 121 3.51 -17.44 41.81
C PHE A 121 4.04 -16.00 41.92
N SER A 122 5.35 -15.80 41.81
CA SER A 122 5.99 -14.48 41.81
C SER A 122 5.47 -13.60 40.66
N PHE A 123 5.30 -14.18 39.47
CA PHE A 123 4.72 -13.49 38.31
C PHE A 123 3.29 -13.01 38.58
N LEU A 124 2.42 -13.87 39.15
CA LEU A 124 1.05 -13.49 39.53
C LEU A 124 1.03 -12.39 40.61
N LYS A 125 1.99 -12.39 41.53
CA LYS A 125 2.09 -11.36 42.58
C LYS A 125 2.59 -10.02 42.04
N GLN A 126 3.52 -10.05 41.09
CA GLN A 126 4.07 -8.86 40.44
C GLN A 126 3.02 -8.13 39.60
N HIS A 127 2.20 -8.88 38.86
CA HIS A 127 1.21 -8.29 37.95
C HIS A 127 -0.22 -8.45 38.47
N LYS A 128 -0.87 -7.33 38.77
CA LYS A 128 -2.28 -7.31 39.27
C LYS A 128 -3.26 -8.01 38.34
N LYS A 129 -2.98 -8.00 37.04
CA LYS A 129 -3.80 -8.60 35.99
C LYS A 129 -2.90 -9.30 34.99
N VAL A 130 -3.24 -10.55 34.68
CA VAL A 130 -2.44 -11.43 33.81
C VAL A 130 -3.34 -12.03 32.74
N ILE A 131 -2.83 -12.10 31.51
CA ILE A 131 -3.45 -12.86 30.43
C ILE A 131 -2.78 -14.23 30.37
N VAL A 132 -3.59 -15.29 30.32
CA VAL A 132 -3.09 -16.64 30.02
C VAL A 132 -3.74 -17.14 28.75
N LYS A 133 -2.94 -17.69 27.83
CA LYS A 133 -3.42 -18.11 26.51
C LYS A 133 -2.68 -19.35 25.99
N PRO A 134 -3.30 -20.08 25.04
CA PRO A 134 -2.61 -21.13 24.33
C PRO A 134 -1.41 -20.64 23.53
N ARG A 135 -0.34 -21.45 23.56
CA ARG A 135 0.90 -21.19 22.80
C ARG A 135 0.63 -21.18 21.29
N PHE A 136 -0.22 -22.10 20.84
CA PHE A 136 -0.72 -22.20 19.47
C PHE A 136 -2.20 -21.87 19.43
N GLY A 137 -2.67 -21.26 18.34
CA GLY A 137 -4.08 -20.93 18.16
C GLY A 137 -4.29 -19.52 17.61
N ALA A 138 -5.55 -19.20 17.31
CA ALA A 138 -5.96 -17.95 16.67
C ALA A 138 -7.34 -17.49 17.18
N CYS A 139 -7.74 -16.29 16.78
CA CYS A 139 -9.08 -15.73 17.03
C CYS A 139 -9.43 -15.57 18.52
N GLY A 140 -8.43 -15.46 19.40
CA GLY A 140 -8.63 -15.31 20.84
C GLY A 140 -9.20 -16.54 21.57
N ILE A 141 -9.29 -17.68 20.90
CA ILE A 141 -9.80 -18.92 21.50
C ILE A 141 -8.83 -19.38 22.60
N GLY A 142 -9.39 -19.63 23.79
CA GLY A 142 -8.65 -20.11 24.97
C GLY A 142 -7.99 -19.01 25.81
N ILE A 143 -8.12 -17.73 25.45
CA ILE A 143 -7.60 -16.63 26.27
C ILE A 143 -8.42 -16.50 27.56
N ARG A 144 -7.74 -16.42 28.71
CA ARG A 144 -8.33 -16.15 30.02
C ARG A 144 -7.64 -14.95 30.67
N VAL A 145 -8.39 -14.23 31.50
CA VAL A 145 -7.89 -13.11 32.29
C VAL A 145 -7.89 -13.53 33.75
N LEU A 146 -6.75 -13.37 34.40
CA LEU A 146 -6.58 -13.54 35.84
C LEU A 146 -6.51 -12.14 36.45
N ASP A 147 -7.50 -11.78 37.26
CA ASP A 147 -7.70 -10.41 37.77
C ASP A 147 -8.06 -10.43 39.27
N ARG A 148 -7.32 -11.23 40.04
CA ARG A 148 -7.44 -11.31 41.49
C ARG A 148 -6.11 -11.70 42.12
N PRO A 149 -5.88 -11.39 43.40
CA PRO A 149 -4.77 -11.98 44.13
C PRO A 149 -4.96 -13.50 44.29
N TYR A 150 -3.82 -14.21 44.32
CA TYR A 150 -3.73 -15.65 44.58
C TYR A 150 -2.80 -15.88 45.77
N SER A 151 -3.13 -16.84 46.63
CA SER A 151 -2.17 -17.48 47.53
C SER A 151 -1.23 -18.42 46.76
N GLU A 152 -0.17 -18.88 47.41
CA GLU A 152 0.80 -19.79 46.79
C GLU A 152 0.14 -21.14 46.44
N GLU A 153 -0.67 -21.69 47.34
CA GLU A 153 -1.40 -22.94 47.13
C GLU A 153 -2.42 -22.81 45.99
N GLU A 154 -3.15 -21.69 45.91
CA GLU A 154 -4.07 -21.43 44.79
C GLU A 154 -3.33 -21.30 43.46
N ALA A 155 -2.15 -20.68 43.45
CA ALA A 155 -1.33 -20.53 42.25
C ALA A 155 -0.83 -21.88 41.73
N MET A 156 -0.46 -22.81 42.62
CA MET A 156 -0.08 -24.18 42.26
C MET A 156 -1.24 -24.95 41.62
N VAL A 157 -2.44 -24.89 42.20
CA VAL A 157 -3.64 -25.54 41.65
C VAL A 157 -4.00 -24.94 40.28
N LEU A 158 -3.99 -23.60 40.19
CA LEU A 158 -4.24 -22.90 38.94
C LEU A 158 -3.22 -23.27 37.85
N ARG A 159 -1.93 -23.37 38.21
CA ARG A 159 -0.87 -23.78 37.29
C ARG A 159 -1.17 -25.14 36.65
N GLN A 160 -1.56 -26.12 37.46
CA GLN A 160 -1.92 -27.46 36.97
C GLN A 160 -3.15 -27.41 36.04
N GLU A 161 -4.17 -26.64 36.41
CA GLU A 161 -5.37 -26.44 35.59
C GLU A 161 -5.01 -25.84 34.22
N LEU A 162 -4.18 -24.78 34.21
CA LEU A 162 -3.77 -24.07 32.99
C LEU A 162 -2.92 -24.96 32.08
N ILE A 163 -1.99 -25.74 32.62
CA ILE A 163 -1.19 -26.69 31.85
C ILE A 163 -2.10 -27.77 31.22
N LYS A 164 -3.03 -28.32 32.01
CA LYS A 164 -3.99 -29.32 31.51
C LYS A 164 -4.91 -28.76 30.41
N GLY A 165 -5.24 -27.47 30.47
CA GLY A 165 -6.03 -26.76 29.47
C GLY A 165 -5.23 -26.13 28.32
N ASP A 166 -3.93 -26.44 28.17
CA ASP A 166 -3.00 -25.87 27.19
C ASP A 166 -2.88 -24.33 27.22
N CYS A 167 -3.29 -23.66 28.30
CA CYS A 167 -3.19 -22.21 28.48
C CYS A 167 -1.86 -21.85 29.15
N THR A 168 -0.77 -22.07 28.43
CA THR A 168 0.58 -22.18 29.01
C THR A 168 1.45 -20.92 28.87
N LEU A 169 1.02 -19.94 28.07
CA LEU A 169 1.68 -18.64 27.98
C LEU A 169 0.98 -17.65 28.91
N ALA A 170 1.68 -17.19 29.94
CA ALA A 170 1.26 -16.09 30.81
C ALA A 170 1.94 -14.79 30.39
N GLU A 171 1.18 -13.70 30.29
CA GLU A 171 1.65 -12.38 29.88
C GLU A 171 1.10 -11.32 30.82
N GLU A 172 1.90 -10.30 31.09
CA GLU A 172 1.43 -9.08 31.72
C GLU A 172 0.28 -8.47 30.90
N PHE A 173 -0.78 -8.05 31.59
CA PHE A 173 -1.94 -7.43 30.94
C PHE A 173 -1.59 -6.08 30.31
N ILE A 174 -1.82 -5.93 29.01
CA ILE A 174 -1.60 -4.68 28.29
C ILE A 174 -2.62 -3.63 28.77
N ARG A 175 -2.10 -2.56 29.37
CA ARG A 175 -2.90 -1.39 29.73
C ARG A 175 -3.04 -0.48 28.52
N GLN A 176 -4.26 -0.42 28.00
CA GLN A 176 -4.58 0.42 26.85
C GLN A 176 -4.58 1.90 27.23
N HIS A 177 -4.15 2.74 26.28
CA HIS A 177 -4.10 4.18 26.43
C HIS A 177 -5.47 4.79 26.80
N PRO A 178 -5.55 5.77 27.74
CA PRO A 178 -6.80 6.36 28.19
C PRO A 178 -7.69 6.91 27.08
N ASP A 179 -7.11 7.49 26.03
CA ASP A 179 -7.87 7.99 24.88
C ASP A 179 -8.51 6.86 24.04
N ILE A 180 -7.87 5.69 23.93
CA ILE A 180 -8.46 4.55 23.24
C ILE A 180 -9.53 3.87 24.12
N ASN A 181 -9.36 3.89 25.45
CA ASN A 181 -10.41 3.42 26.37
C ASN A 181 -11.73 4.21 26.24
N ARG A 182 -11.69 5.45 25.71
CA ARG A 182 -12.91 6.22 25.39
C ARG A 182 -13.67 5.63 24.19
N ILE A 183 -13.00 4.87 23.33
CA ILE A 183 -13.60 4.08 22.24
C ILE A 183 -14.06 2.73 22.80
N ASN A 184 -13.15 1.99 23.44
CA ASN A 184 -13.45 0.68 24.02
C ASN A 184 -12.55 0.38 25.22
N ASN A 185 -13.12 0.41 26.43
CA ASN A 185 -12.40 0.09 27.67
C ASN A 185 -12.52 -1.40 28.09
N GLN A 186 -13.18 -2.23 27.28
CA GLN A 186 -13.47 -3.63 27.66
C GLN A 186 -12.51 -4.63 27.01
N ALA A 187 -11.91 -4.28 25.86
CA ALA A 187 -10.94 -5.10 25.15
C ALA A 187 -9.68 -4.30 24.80
N VAL A 188 -8.58 -5.00 24.53
CA VAL A 188 -7.39 -4.39 23.94
C VAL A 188 -7.59 -4.24 22.43
N ASP A 189 -7.82 -3.01 21.97
CA ASP A 189 -7.89 -2.65 20.56
C ASP A 189 -6.49 -2.59 19.94
N VAL A 190 -6.37 -2.93 18.67
CA VAL A 190 -5.07 -3.09 17.99
C VAL A 190 -5.05 -2.44 16.61
N LEU A 191 -3.91 -1.85 16.26
CA LEU A 191 -3.54 -1.52 14.89
C LEU A 191 -3.01 -2.77 14.20
N LYS A 192 -3.56 -3.10 13.05
CA LYS A 192 -3.07 -4.12 12.13
C LYS A 192 -2.27 -3.45 11.03
N ILE A 193 -0.95 -3.63 11.07
CA ILE A 193 0.00 -2.99 10.16
C ILE A 193 0.71 -4.07 9.35
N HIS A 194 0.59 -4.01 8.01
CA HIS A 194 1.25 -4.97 7.13
C HIS A 194 2.60 -4.46 6.69
N THR A 195 3.65 -5.19 7.06
CA THR A 195 5.01 -4.94 6.59
C THR A 195 5.39 -5.90 5.48
N LEU A 196 6.06 -5.37 4.47
CA LEU A 196 6.73 -6.10 3.40
C LEU A 196 8.23 -5.88 3.51
N LYS A 197 9.00 -6.96 3.64
CA LYS A 197 10.45 -6.97 3.57
C LYS A 197 10.89 -7.11 2.11
N ILE A 198 11.79 -6.24 1.69
CA ILE A 198 12.42 -6.24 0.37
C ILE A 198 13.93 -6.06 0.55
N GLY A 199 14.70 -7.11 0.31
CA GLY A 199 16.13 -7.10 0.66
C GLY A 199 16.32 -6.90 2.16
N THR A 200 16.95 -5.80 2.56
CA THR A 200 17.10 -5.39 3.98
C THR A 200 16.02 -4.41 4.44
N ASP A 201 15.26 -3.83 3.52
CA ASP A 201 14.29 -2.78 3.82
C ASP A 201 12.96 -3.38 4.27
N ILE A 202 12.27 -2.67 5.17
CA ILE A 202 10.90 -2.97 5.59
C ILE A 202 10.01 -1.81 5.16
N GLN A 203 8.88 -2.12 4.53
CA GLN A 203 7.93 -1.14 4.02
C GLN A 203 6.52 -1.45 4.51
N ILE A 204 5.75 -0.42 4.84
CA ILE A 204 4.31 -0.55 5.09
C ILE A 204 3.57 -0.35 3.75
N VAL A 205 3.05 -1.45 3.19
CA VAL A 205 2.54 -1.48 1.80
C VAL A 205 1.01 -1.43 1.69
N LEU A 206 0.32 -1.50 2.83
CA LEU A 206 -1.13 -1.42 2.95
C LEU A 206 -1.51 -0.39 4.02
N VAL A 207 -2.71 0.19 3.86
CA VAL A 207 -3.30 1.09 4.85
C VAL A 207 -3.49 0.33 6.17
N PRO A 208 -3.00 0.86 7.31
CA PRO A 208 -3.23 0.31 8.63
C PRO A 208 -4.71 0.22 8.97
N MET A 209 -5.06 -0.81 9.72
CA MET A 209 -6.44 -1.08 10.12
C MET A 209 -6.54 -1.04 11.64
N PHE A 210 -7.36 -0.16 12.19
CA PHE A 210 -7.64 -0.12 13.61
C PHE A 210 -8.80 -1.06 13.95
N GLN A 211 -8.50 -2.14 14.67
CA GLN A 211 -9.47 -3.15 15.09
C GLN A 211 -9.97 -2.87 16.51
N ILE A 212 -11.28 -2.72 16.62
CA ILE A 212 -12.02 -2.44 17.84
C ILE A 212 -12.75 -3.69 18.29
N GLY A 213 -12.62 -4.08 19.55
CA GLY A 213 -13.38 -5.20 20.11
C GLY A 213 -14.88 -4.94 20.24
N LYS A 214 -15.67 -6.02 20.28
CA LYS A 214 -17.09 -5.90 20.64
C LYS A 214 -17.24 -5.50 22.11
N LYS A 215 -18.34 -4.81 22.41
CA LYS A 215 -18.81 -4.69 23.80
C LYS A 215 -18.96 -6.09 24.41
N ASN A 216 -18.42 -6.25 25.61
CA ASN A 216 -18.33 -7.47 26.42
C ASN A 216 -17.41 -8.57 25.87
N ALA A 217 -16.56 -8.26 24.89
CA ALA A 217 -15.48 -9.16 24.46
C ALA A 217 -14.18 -8.80 25.17
N THR A 218 -13.41 -9.81 25.57
CA THR A 218 -12.08 -9.63 26.18
C THR A 218 -10.99 -9.29 25.15
N TYR A 219 -11.25 -9.53 23.86
CA TYR A 219 -10.28 -9.37 22.76
C TYR A 219 -10.94 -8.84 21.48
N SER A 220 -10.14 -8.22 20.61
CA SER A 220 -10.62 -7.36 19.53
C SER A 220 -11.13 -8.08 18.27
N HIS A 221 -10.97 -9.41 18.16
CA HIS A 221 -11.27 -10.18 16.94
C HIS A 221 -12.73 -10.15 16.44
N SER A 222 -13.68 -9.58 17.19
CA SER A 222 -15.11 -9.70 16.90
C SER A 222 -15.87 -8.38 16.66
N GLY A 223 -15.23 -7.22 16.77
CA GLY A 223 -15.87 -5.91 16.57
C GLY A 223 -15.63 -5.27 15.22
N PHE A 224 -15.43 -3.95 15.20
CA PHE A 224 -15.27 -3.16 13.97
C PHE A 224 -13.81 -3.04 13.58
N MET A 225 -13.55 -2.79 12.29
CA MET A 225 -12.21 -2.48 11.81
C MET A 225 -12.30 -1.29 10.86
N LEU A 226 -11.47 -0.28 11.12
CA LEU A 226 -11.49 0.96 10.36
C LEU A 226 -10.12 1.23 9.74
N PRO A 227 -10.06 1.65 8.47
CA PRO A 227 -8.82 2.14 7.89
C PRO A 227 -8.36 3.40 8.61
N VAL A 228 -7.04 3.54 8.77
CA VAL A 228 -6.42 4.72 9.36
C VAL A 228 -5.66 5.48 8.28
N ASP A 229 -5.93 6.77 8.15
CA ASP A 229 -5.23 7.61 7.19
C ASP A 229 -3.73 7.66 7.50
N MET A 230 -2.92 7.33 6.50
CA MET A 230 -1.46 7.20 6.66
C MET A 230 -0.76 8.53 6.94
N GLN A 231 -1.35 9.67 6.60
CA GLN A 231 -0.72 10.99 6.76
C GLN A 231 -1.12 11.65 8.09
N THR A 232 -2.38 11.54 8.46
CA THR A 232 -2.94 12.21 9.63
C THR A 232 -2.98 11.30 10.85
N GLY A 233 -3.13 9.98 10.66
CA GLY A 233 -3.38 9.02 11.74
C GLY A 233 -4.83 8.96 12.20
N SER A 234 -5.75 9.57 11.44
CA SER A 234 -7.17 9.64 11.78
C SER A 234 -7.96 8.48 11.18
N LEU A 235 -9.05 8.09 11.85
CA LEU A 235 -9.92 7.01 11.37
C LEU A 235 -10.69 7.45 10.10
N ILE A 236 -10.75 6.57 9.12
CA ILE A 236 -11.51 6.76 7.87
C ILE A 236 -12.85 6.02 7.99
N PHE A 237 -13.94 6.73 7.79
CA PHE A 237 -15.30 6.20 7.89
C PHE A 237 -15.92 5.98 6.52
N GLN A 238 -16.76 4.95 6.40
CA GLN A 238 -17.61 4.74 5.23
C GLN A 238 -18.97 5.43 5.43
N ASP A 239 -19.58 5.88 4.34
CA ASP A 239 -20.93 6.45 4.33
C ASP A 239 -21.93 5.45 3.67
N PRO A 240 -23.02 5.05 4.36
CA PRO A 240 -23.38 5.39 5.74
C PRO A 240 -22.57 4.60 6.77
N THR A 241 -22.14 5.29 7.84
CA THR A 241 -21.54 4.64 9.00
C THR A 241 -22.62 3.94 9.82
N PRO A 242 -22.46 2.64 10.16
CA PRO A 242 -23.41 1.91 11.02
C PRO A 242 -23.68 2.64 12.34
N ASP A 243 -24.94 2.67 12.79
CA ASP A 243 -25.33 3.36 14.03
C ASP A 243 -24.51 2.87 15.23
N GLU A 244 -24.34 1.55 15.38
CA GLU A 244 -23.55 0.94 16.47
C GLU A 244 -22.10 1.46 16.50
N LEU A 245 -21.48 1.61 15.34
CA LEU A 245 -20.12 2.14 15.25
C LEU A 245 -20.10 3.64 15.54
N ARG A 246 -21.09 4.40 15.04
CA ARG A 246 -21.20 5.85 15.28
C ARG A 246 -21.33 6.17 16.77
N ASP A 247 -22.09 5.36 17.49
CA ASP A 247 -22.32 5.50 18.93
C ASP A 247 -21.10 5.06 19.76
N LEU A 248 -20.31 4.12 19.22
CA LEU A 248 -19.07 3.64 19.86
C LEU A 248 -17.93 4.67 19.74
N ILE A 249 -17.79 5.35 18.59
CA ILE A 249 -16.67 6.27 18.38
C ILE A 249 -16.99 7.68 18.89
N PRO A 250 -16.16 8.24 19.82
CA PRO A 250 -16.30 9.61 20.29
C PRO A 250 -16.29 10.65 19.15
N LYS A 251 -16.97 11.79 19.36
CA LYS A 251 -17.16 12.82 18.33
C LYS A 251 -15.85 13.43 17.83
N ASP A 252 -14.85 13.61 18.69
CA ASP A 252 -13.51 14.11 18.32
C ASP A 252 -12.80 13.18 17.33
N TYR A 253 -12.84 11.86 17.54
CA TYR A 253 -12.32 10.89 16.57
C TYR A 253 -13.11 10.87 15.25
N ARG A 254 -14.45 10.97 15.31
CA ARG A 254 -15.28 11.13 14.10
C ARG A 254 -15.01 12.44 13.35
N SER A 255 -14.45 13.44 14.03
CA SER A 255 -14.08 14.74 13.44
C SER A 255 -12.60 14.83 13.05
N GLY A 256 -11.90 13.69 13.00
CA GLY A 256 -10.52 13.63 12.50
C GLY A 256 -9.43 13.74 13.55
N LYS A 257 -9.71 13.58 14.85
CA LYS A 257 -8.65 13.43 15.86
C LYS A 257 -7.79 12.19 15.52
N PRO A 258 -6.44 12.31 15.49
CA PRO A 258 -5.57 11.18 15.20
C PRO A 258 -5.50 10.19 16.37
N LEU A 259 -5.22 8.92 16.06
CA LEU A 259 -4.93 7.92 17.08
C LEU A 259 -3.61 8.27 17.81
N PRO A 260 -3.58 8.20 19.15
CA PRO A 260 -2.35 8.38 19.91
C PRO A 260 -1.27 7.37 19.49
N PHE A 261 -0.02 7.81 19.47
CA PHE A 261 1.15 7.01 19.11
C PHE A 261 1.10 6.33 17.74
N PHE A 262 0.31 6.84 16.78
CA PHE A 262 0.17 6.20 15.47
C PHE A 262 1.50 6.12 14.73
N ARG A 263 2.29 7.20 14.70
CA ARG A 263 3.60 7.23 14.01
C ARG A 263 4.60 6.29 14.66
N GLU A 264 4.61 6.25 15.98
CA GLU A 264 5.40 5.33 16.79
C GLU A 264 5.01 3.87 16.49
N SER A 265 3.73 3.59 16.30
CA SER A 265 3.23 2.26 15.95
C SER A 265 3.71 1.80 14.57
N LEU A 266 3.75 2.71 13.58
CA LEU A 266 4.32 2.42 12.27
C LEU A 266 5.82 2.09 12.36
N ARG A 267 6.59 2.91 13.09
CA ARG A 267 8.03 2.66 13.32
C ARG A 267 8.27 1.34 14.04
N LEU A 268 7.47 1.03 15.05
CA LEU A 268 7.54 -0.25 15.75
C LEU A 268 7.30 -1.41 14.78
N ALA A 269 6.25 -1.35 13.94
CA ALA A 269 5.99 -2.41 12.95
C ALA A 269 7.18 -2.65 12.01
N GLU A 270 7.82 -1.58 11.52
CA GLU A 270 9.02 -1.67 10.68
C GLU A 270 10.18 -2.35 11.42
N ASP A 271 10.40 -2.02 12.69
CA ASP A 271 11.43 -2.65 13.50
C ASP A 271 11.12 -4.12 13.81
N LEU A 272 9.86 -4.47 14.06
CA LEU A 272 9.43 -5.88 14.22
C LEU A 272 9.71 -6.69 12.95
N GLY A 273 9.47 -6.11 11.77
CA GLY A 273 9.80 -6.72 10.48
C GLY A 273 11.29 -7.07 10.32
N LYS A 274 12.20 -6.29 10.92
CA LYS A 274 13.65 -6.55 10.89
C LYS A 274 14.06 -7.74 11.80
N ILE A 275 13.30 -8.01 12.85
CA ILE A 275 13.58 -9.06 13.85
C ILE A 275 13.18 -10.45 13.34
N VAL A 276 12.29 -10.51 12.36
CA VAL A 276 11.86 -11.76 11.71
C VAL A 276 12.31 -11.76 10.24
N PRO A 277 13.63 -11.72 9.96
CA PRO A 277 14.15 -11.53 8.62
C PRO A 277 13.86 -12.70 7.67
N GLU A 278 13.51 -13.87 8.18
CA GLU A 278 13.11 -15.03 7.36
C GLU A 278 11.75 -14.89 6.65
N LEU A 279 10.89 -13.98 7.10
CA LEU A 279 9.54 -13.80 6.57
C LEU A 279 9.43 -12.42 5.91
N SER A 280 8.73 -12.38 4.78
CA SER A 280 8.65 -11.20 3.94
C SER A 280 7.42 -10.37 4.20
N PHE A 281 6.26 -11.00 4.39
CA PHE A 281 4.97 -10.33 4.51
C PHE A 281 4.29 -10.73 5.80
N ILE A 282 4.14 -9.77 6.72
CA ILE A 282 3.62 -10.00 8.08
C ILE A 282 2.64 -8.88 8.40
N CYS A 283 1.51 -9.24 8.99
CA CYS A 283 0.59 -8.30 9.62
C CYS A 283 0.86 -8.29 11.13
N TRP A 284 1.32 -7.16 11.65
CA TRP A 284 1.56 -6.96 13.08
C TRP A 284 0.31 -6.42 13.76
N ASP A 285 -0.07 -7.05 14.85
CA ASP A 285 -1.08 -6.55 15.77
C ASP A 285 -0.34 -5.74 16.86
N ILE A 286 -0.58 -4.44 16.88
CA ILE A 286 0.07 -3.49 17.79
C ILE A 286 -1.01 -2.80 18.62
N ALA A 287 -1.00 -3.01 19.92
CA ALA A 287 -1.85 -2.27 20.84
C ALA A 287 -1.28 -0.87 21.09
N ILE A 288 -2.16 0.09 21.40
CA ILE A 288 -1.74 1.42 21.85
C ILE A 288 -1.81 1.43 23.38
N GLY A 289 -0.66 1.23 24.01
CA GLY A 289 -0.51 1.20 25.47
C GLY A 289 -0.45 2.58 26.11
N GLU A 290 -0.54 2.63 27.44
CA GLU A 290 -0.52 3.85 28.24
C GLU A 290 0.70 4.76 27.96
N HIS A 291 1.85 4.17 27.65
CA HIS A 291 3.11 4.89 27.43
C HIS A 291 3.69 4.75 26.02
N GLY A 292 2.99 4.08 25.11
CA GLY A 292 3.48 3.84 23.75
C GLY A 292 2.91 2.57 23.10
N PRO A 293 3.32 2.28 21.87
CA PRO A 293 2.85 1.09 21.14
C PRO A 293 3.43 -0.20 21.74
N VAL A 294 2.62 -1.26 21.80
CA VAL A 294 2.97 -2.55 22.39
C VAL A 294 2.68 -3.69 21.39
N PRO A 295 3.67 -4.52 21.01
CA PRO A 295 3.42 -5.68 20.16
C PRO A 295 2.50 -6.71 20.83
N VAL A 296 1.51 -7.20 20.09
CA VAL A 296 0.60 -8.26 20.56
C VAL A 296 0.90 -9.59 19.89
N GLU A 297 0.90 -9.62 18.56
CA GLU A 297 1.20 -10.81 17.77
C GLU A 297 1.60 -10.45 16.32
N GLY A 298 2.18 -11.41 15.61
CA GLY A 298 2.49 -11.32 14.19
C GLY A 298 1.73 -12.39 13.41
N ASN A 299 1.08 -12.00 12.32
CA ASN A 299 0.14 -12.82 11.56
C ASN A 299 0.60 -12.95 10.11
N GLY A 300 0.85 -14.18 9.64
CA GLY A 300 1.18 -14.44 8.24
C GLY A 300 -0.01 -14.21 7.31
N ALA A 301 -1.17 -14.79 7.63
CA ALA A 301 -2.40 -14.69 6.81
C ALA A 301 -3.53 -13.99 7.58
N SER A 302 -3.32 -12.72 7.92
CA SER A 302 -4.28 -11.92 8.67
C SER A 302 -5.62 -11.78 7.95
N GLY A 303 -6.73 -11.82 8.70
CA GLY A 303 -8.09 -11.56 8.18
C GLY A 303 -8.36 -10.09 7.84
N ALA A 304 -7.45 -9.17 8.17
CA ALA A 304 -7.58 -7.74 7.87
C ALA A 304 -7.69 -7.45 6.36
N PHE A 305 -7.30 -8.37 5.48
CA PHE A 305 -7.47 -8.22 4.04
C PHE A 305 -8.94 -7.97 3.64
N ASN A 306 -9.91 -8.49 4.40
CA ASN A 306 -11.34 -8.30 4.12
C ASN A 306 -11.76 -6.82 4.27
N GLU A 307 -11.25 -6.17 5.31
CA GLU A 307 -11.61 -4.79 5.64
C GLU A 307 -10.79 -3.82 4.78
N TYR A 308 -9.54 -4.18 4.47
CA TYR A 308 -8.78 -3.54 3.40
C TYR A 308 -9.50 -3.60 2.06
N GLN A 309 -10.01 -4.78 1.68
CA GLN A 309 -10.79 -4.91 0.47
C GLN A 309 -12.07 -4.07 0.49
N SER A 310 -12.78 -4.04 1.62
CA SER A 310 -13.99 -3.22 1.76
C SER A 310 -13.68 -1.73 1.59
N HIS A 311 -12.57 -1.27 2.17
CA HIS A 311 -12.06 0.09 1.97
C HIS A 311 -11.73 0.40 0.49
N ILE A 312 -11.06 -0.52 -0.21
CA ILE A 312 -10.73 -0.34 -1.63
C ILE A 312 -11.99 -0.34 -2.51
N TYR A 313 -12.99 -1.18 -2.21
CA TYR A 313 -14.27 -1.13 -2.91
C TYR A 313 -14.99 0.21 -2.71
N ALA A 314 -15.01 0.72 -1.49
CA ALA A 314 -15.68 1.99 -1.18
C ALA A 314 -15.02 3.19 -1.89
N THR A 315 -13.71 3.15 -2.08
CA THR A 315 -12.94 4.28 -2.65
C THR A 315 -12.78 4.20 -4.17
N THR A 316 -12.71 2.99 -4.73
CA THR A 316 -12.38 2.80 -6.17
C THR A 316 -13.48 2.13 -6.97
N GLY A 317 -14.47 1.53 -6.30
CA GLY A 317 -15.47 0.66 -6.93
C GLY A 317 -14.92 -0.71 -7.38
N LEU A 318 -13.62 -1.00 -7.19
CA LEU A 318 -12.97 -2.27 -7.54
C LEU A 318 -12.44 -2.96 -6.28
N GLY A 319 -12.18 -4.28 -6.39
CA GLY A 319 -11.62 -5.04 -5.28
C GLY A 319 -10.09 -4.91 -5.17
N ALA A 320 -9.53 -5.40 -4.07
CA ALA A 320 -8.11 -5.21 -3.74
C ALA A 320 -7.14 -6.16 -4.49
N LYS A 321 -7.63 -7.06 -5.36
CA LYS A 321 -6.79 -8.12 -5.94
C LYS A 321 -5.59 -7.56 -6.70
N THR A 322 -5.78 -6.53 -7.51
CA THR A 322 -4.68 -5.87 -8.23
C THR A 322 -3.59 -5.41 -7.27
N ARG A 323 -3.96 -4.77 -6.15
CA ARG A 323 -2.97 -4.26 -5.18
C ARG A 323 -2.13 -5.39 -4.59
N TYR A 324 -2.76 -6.49 -4.16
CA TYR A 324 -2.05 -7.65 -3.63
C TYR A 324 -1.21 -8.37 -4.70
N THR A 325 -1.69 -8.44 -5.94
CA THR A 325 -0.89 -8.97 -7.06
C THR A 325 0.36 -8.13 -7.31
N LYS A 326 0.23 -6.79 -7.28
CA LYS A 326 1.39 -5.89 -7.41
C LYS A 326 2.39 -6.06 -6.28
N ILE A 327 1.94 -6.23 -5.03
CA ILE A 327 2.81 -6.55 -3.88
C ILE A 327 3.62 -7.83 -4.15
N LEU A 328 2.97 -8.89 -4.62
CA LEU A 328 3.65 -10.16 -4.94
C LEU A 328 4.68 -10.00 -6.07
N GLN A 329 4.26 -9.38 -7.18
CA GLN A 329 5.13 -9.15 -8.33
C GLN A 329 6.34 -8.30 -7.98
N TYR A 330 6.12 -7.19 -7.25
CA TYR A 330 7.17 -6.34 -6.73
C TYR A 330 8.16 -7.11 -5.85
N SER A 331 7.66 -7.89 -4.89
CA SER A 331 8.50 -8.69 -4.00
C SER A 331 9.36 -9.71 -4.75
N GLN A 332 8.76 -10.45 -5.69
CA GLN A 332 9.47 -11.45 -6.49
C GLN A 332 10.50 -10.81 -7.43
N ALA A 333 10.12 -9.75 -8.14
CA ALA A 333 11.00 -9.05 -9.05
C ALA A 333 12.18 -8.40 -8.31
N ARG A 334 11.95 -7.74 -7.17
CA ARG A 334 13.02 -7.18 -6.34
C ARG A 334 13.98 -8.25 -5.83
N LYS A 335 13.45 -9.39 -5.38
CA LYS A 335 14.27 -10.53 -4.94
C LYS A 335 15.10 -11.11 -6.09
N SER A 336 14.52 -11.20 -7.29
CA SER A 336 15.19 -11.75 -8.48
C SER A 336 16.28 -10.83 -9.03
N LEU A 337 16.06 -9.51 -9.05
CA LEU A 337 17.04 -8.55 -9.58
C LEU A 337 18.25 -8.38 -8.65
N GLY A 338 18.06 -8.53 -7.33
CA GLY A 338 19.11 -8.22 -6.36
C GLY A 338 19.53 -6.74 -6.43
N ASN A 339 20.75 -6.41 -5.99
CA ASN A 339 21.28 -5.05 -6.10
C ASN A 339 21.98 -4.81 -7.45
N ASP A 340 22.61 -5.84 -8.02
CA ASP A 340 23.34 -5.71 -9.29
C ASP A 340 22.37 -5.49 -10.46
N GLY A 341 21.23 -6.18 -10.48
CA GLY A 341 20.20 -5.95 -11.49
C GLY A 341 19.54 -4.58 -11.39
N LEU A 342 19.43 -4.01 -10.17
CA LEU A 342 18.99 -2.61 -10.04
C LEU A 342 20.00 -1.65 -10.66
N ARG A 343 21.29 -1.83 -10.39
CA ARG A 343 22.36 -1.00 -10.96
C ARG A 343 22.41 -1.12 -12.48
N GLU A 344 22.24 -2.32 -13.04
CA GLU A 344 22.17 -2.51 -14.50
C GLU A 344 21.03 -1.70 -15.12
N ILE A 345 19.84 -1.73 -14.50
CA ILE A 345 18.69 -0.95 -14.96
C ILE A 345 18.99 0.56 -14.84
N GLU A 346 19.61 0.98 -13.75
CA GLU A 346 19.99 2.37 -13.52
C GLU A 346 20.97 2.88 -14.58
N ASP A 347 22.07 2.17 -14.78
CA ASP A 347 23.11 2.49 -15.77
C ASP A 347 22.55 2.50 -17.20
N PHE A 348 21.59 1.62 -17.48
CA PHE A 348 20.93 1.57 -18.78
C PHE A 348 19.96 2.73 -19.00
N LEU A 349 19.01 2.99 -18.09
CA LEU A 349 17.91 3.94 -18.33
C LEU A 349 18.30 5.40 -18.08
N PHE A 350 19.03 5.68 -17.02
CA PHE A 350 19.30 7.05 -16.57
C PHE A 350 20.52 7.63 -17.28
N TYR A 351 20.37 7.78 -18.60
CA TYR A 351 21.39 8.36 -19.47
C TYR A 351 21.60 9.83 -19.14
N GLU A 352 22.81 10.19 -18.72
CA GLU A 352 23.19 11.57 -18.39
C GLU A 352 24.45 11.98 -19.14
N THR A 353 24.47 13.22 -19.62
CA THR A 353 25.59 13.89 -20.26
C THR A 353 25.86 15.22 -19.59
N GLU A 354 27.12 15.66 -19.61
CA GLU A 354 27.52 16.93 -19.02
C GLU A 354 27.48 18.07 -20.06
N PRO A 355 26.90 19.23 -19.74
CA PRO A 355 26.96 20.41 -20.59
C PRO A 355 28.40 20.92 -20.69
N LYS A 356 28.97 20.93 -21.90
CA LYS A 356 30.28 21.56 -22.16
C LYS A 356 30.19 23.09 -22.30
N ARG A 357 28.97 23.61 -22.51
CA ARG A 357 28.65 25.03 -22.69
C ARG A 357 27.18 25.28 -22.32
N PRO A 358 26.76 26.53 -22.10
CA PRO A 358 25.37 26.88 -21.85
C PRO A 358 24.43 26.42 -22.98
N PHE A 359 23.18 26.17 -22.63
CA PHE A 359 22.15 25.82 -23.60
C PHE A 359 21.77 27.04 -24.46
N ASP A 360 21.64 26.84 -25.76
CA ASP A 360 21.04 27.81 -26.67
C ASP A 360 19.51 27.62 -26.71
N ILE A 361 19.09 26.36 -26.63
CA ILE A 361 17.68 25.94 -26.63
C ILE A 361 17.45 24.95 -25.48
N LEU A 362 16.37 25.13 -24.75
CA LEU A 362 15.84 24.16 -23.80
C LEU A 362 14.62 23.49 -24.41
N TRP A 363 14.74 22.20 -24.72
CA TRP A 363 13.65 21.40 -25.23
C TRP A 363 12.99 20.61 -24.09
N VAL A 364 11.73 20.91 -23.79
CA VAL A 364 10.97 20.29 -22.70
C VAL A 364 9.92 19.35 -23.26
N LEU A 365 10.04 18.07 -22.95
CA LEU A 365 9.07 17.05 -23.38
C LEU A 365 7.87 16.99 -22.42
N GLY A 366 6.69 16.91 -22.99
CA GLY A 366 5.41 16.75 -22.30
C GLY A 366 5.24 15.39 -21.65
N SER A 367 4.37 15.38 -20.64
CA SER A 367 3.80 14.17 -20.06
C SER A 367 2.45 14.47 -19.44
N SER A 368 1.63 13.45 -19.23
CA SER A 368 0.32 13.59 -18.58
C SER A 368 0.37 14.34 -17.23
N ARG A 369 1.53 14.35 -16.57
CA ARG A 369 1.88 15.26 -15.46
C ARG A 369 3.21 15.95 -15.78
N CYS A 370 3.19 17.22 -16.17
CA CYS A 370 4.35 18.03 -16.55
C CYS A 370 5.05 18.69 -15.34
N GLY A 371 4.45 18.71 -14.16
CA GLY A 371 4.81 19.56 -13.02
C GLY A 371 6.29 19.63 -12.69
N ASP A 372 6.96 18.49 -12.47
CA ASP A 372 8.39 18.49 -12.14
C ASP A 372 9.25 18.98 -13.32
N ARG A 373 8.89 18.60 -14.55
CA ARG A 373 9.62 18.97 -15.76
C ARG A 373 9.58 20.48 -15.99
N ILE A 374 8.39 21.05 -15.89
CA ILE A 374 8.20 22.48 -16.17
C ILE A 374 8.72 23.36 -15.03
N ARG A 375 8.68 22.89 -13.78
CA ARG A 375 9.35 23.56 -12.64
C ARG A 375 10.87 23.64 -12.86
N SER A 376 11.49 22.53 -13.25
CA SER A 376 12.93 22.50 -13.58
C SER A 376 13.25 23.45 -14.75
N ALA A 377 12.44 23.41 -15.81
CA ALA A 377 12.61 24.30 -16.95
C ALA A 377 12.46 25.79 -16.58
N ALA A 378 11.54 26.14 -15.67
CA ALA A 378 11.37 27.50 -15.18
C ALA A 378 12.61 28.02 -14.44
N ILE A 379 13.24 27.18 -13.60
CA ILE A 379 14.48 27.52 -12.89
C ILE A 379 15.61 27.78 -13.90
N ILE A 380 15.84 26.82 -14.81
CA ILE A 380 16.89 26.95 -15.84
C ILE A 380 16.65 28.20 -16.70
N ALA A 381 15.41 28.47 -17.10
CA ALA A 381 15.06 29.63 -17.92
C ALA A 381 15.21 30.98 -17.19
N GLY A 382 14.98 31.00 -15.87
CA GLY A 382 15.16 32.18 -15.02
C GLY A 382 16.63 32.55 -14.84
N GLU A 383 17.51 31.55 -14.73
CA GLU A 383 18.96 31.74 -14.62
C GLU A 383 19.62 32.11 -15.96
N ASN A 384 18.94 31.85 -17.09
CA ASN A 384 19.46 32.05 -18.44
C ASN A 384 18.53 32.96 -19.27
N PRO A 385 18.70 34.29 -19.24
CA PRO A 385 17.78 35.24 -19.88
C PRO A 385 17.61 35.11 -21.40
N ASP A 386 18.63 34.62 -22.10
CA ASP A 386 18.66 34.52 -23.57
C ASP A 386 18.18 33.15 -24.09
N LEU A 387 18.04 32.17 -23.21
CA LEU A 387 17.69 30.79 -23.55
C LEU A 387 16.32 30.71 -24.23
N GLN A 388 16.28 30.16 -25.44
CA GLN A 388 15.02 29.85 -26.12
C GLN A 388 14.44 28.55 -25.57
N ILE A 389 13.12 28.47 -25.45
CA ILE A 389 12.43 27.34 -24.85
C ILE A 389 11.46 26.77 -25.87
N VAL A 390 11.56 25.48 -26.11
CA VAL A 390 10.63 24.76 -26.98
C VAL A 390 9.94 23.68 -26.18
N LEU A 391 8.62 23.69 -26.19
CA LEU A 391 7.77 22.79 -25.43
C LEU A 391 7.08 21.84 -26.40
N SER A 392 7.29 20.53 -26.25
CA SER A 392 6.66 19.52 -27.12
C SER A 392 5.66 18.66 -26.36
N GLY A 393 4.50 18.43 -26.95
CA GLY A 393 3.47 17.52 -26.42
C GLY A 393 2.06 17.93 -26.83
N GLY A 394 1.40 17.06 -27.58
CA GLY A 394 0.03 17.23 -28.10
C GLY A 394 -1.05 16.42 -27.36
N ASN A 395 -0.67 15.53 -26.44
CA ASN A 395 -1.63 14.85 -25.58
C ASN A 395 -2.24 15.82 -24.56
N ILE A 396 -3.40 15.46 -24.00
CA ILE A 396 -4.05 16.26 -22.94
C ILE A 396 -3.27 16.16 -21.63
N CYS A 397 -2.96 17.31 -21.02
CA CYS A 397 -2.36 17.36 -19.69
C CYS A 397 -3.43 17.08 -18.63
N LEU A 398 -3.10 16.30 -17.60
CA LEU A 398 -4.01 16.01 -16.48
C LEU A 398 -3.83 17.00 -15.32
N GLU A 399 -2.85 17.90 -15.39
CA GLU A 399 -2.65 18.94 -14.39
C GLU A 399 -3.42 20.21 -14.75
N GLN A 400 -3.88 20.90 -13.71
CA GLN A 400 -4.64 22.15 -13.79
C GLN A 400 -4.09 23.15 -12.78
N PHE A 401 -4.25 24.45 -13.06
CA PHE A 401 -3.80 25.50 -12.15
C PHE A 401 -4.78 25.74 -11.00
N ASP A 402 -6.06 25.50 -11.24
CA ASP A 402 -7.15 25.62 -10.29
C ASP A 402 -7.99 24.32 -10.35
N PRO A 403 -8.28 23.65 -9.21
CA PRO A 403 -9.13 22.47 -9.18
C PRO A 403 -10.51 22.64 -9.80
N ASP A 404 -11.03 23.86 -9.86
CA ASP A 404 -12.35 24.18 -10.42
C ASP A 404 -12.30 24.56 -11.91
N GLU A 405 -11.10 24.60 -12.52
CA GLU A 405 -10.91 24.97 -13.92
C GLU A 405 -11.26 23.82 -14.88
N ASN A 406 -12.26 24.01 -15.73
CA ASN A 406 -12.68 23.01 -16.74
C ASN A 406 -12.11 23.32 -18.14
N VAL A 407 -10.81 23.62 -18.22
CA VAL A 407 -10.12 23.94 -19.48
C VAL A 407 -9.22 22.78 -19.87
N LEU A 408 -9.47 22.19 -21.04
CA LEU A 408 -8.61 21.17 -21.63
C LEU A 408 -7.44 21.85 -22.34
N ARG A 409 -6.22 21.43 -22.00
CA ARG A 409 -4.99 21.89 -22.61
C ARG A 409 -4.16 20.69 -23.05
N THR A 410 -3.44 20.85 -24.15
CA THR A 410 -2.33 19.94 -24.46
C THR A 410 -1.20 20.11 -23.42
N GLU A 411 -0.32 19.12 -23.33
CA GLU A 411 0.89 19.15 -22.48
C GLU A 411 1.71 20.42 -22.73
N SER A 412 1.95 20.79 -23.99
CA SER A 412 2.73 21.97 -24.36
C SER A 412 2.01 23.31 -24.04
N GLU A 413 0.68 23.38 -24.19
CA GLU A 413 -0.10 24.56 -23.82
C GLU A 413 -0.10 24.80 -22.30
N TYR A 414 -0.28 23.75 -21.50
CA TYR A 414 -0.15 23.83 -20.04
C TYR A 414 1.24 24.31 -19.64
N MET A 415 2.28 23.73 -20.23
CA MET A 415 3.67 24.11 -19.96
C MET A 415 3.95 25.58 -20.33
N ARG A 416 3.43 26.08 -21.45
CA ARG A 416 3.58 27.50 -21.86
C ARG A 416 2.94 28.43 -20.84
N GLU A 417 1.71 28.14 -20.43
CA GLU A 417 1.01 28.96 -19.46
C GLU A 417 1.72 28.97 -18.10
N PHE A 418 2.25 27.83 -17.67
CA PHE A 418 3.03 27.72 -16.44
C PHE A 418 4.27 28.64 -16.47
N LEU A 419 5.04 28.62 -17.58
CA LEU A 419 6.23 29.45 -17.71
C LEU A 419 5.91 30.95 -17.75
N ILE A 420 4.85 31.34 -18.46
CA ILE A 420 4.38 32.74 -18.49
C ILE A 420 3.99 33.21 -17.09
N ARG A 421 3.21 32.40 -16.35
CA ARG A 421 2.84 32.67 -14.95
C ARG A 421 4.06 32.74 -14.02
N SER A 422 5.14 32.04 -14.36
CA SER A 422 6.42 32.06 -13.64
C SER A 422 7.33 33.24 -14.02
N GLY A 423 6.86 34.15 -14.89
CA GLY A 423 7.60 35.36 -15.29
C GLY A 423 8.51 35.18 -16.49
N ILE A 424 8.48 34.03 -17.18
CA ILE A 424 9.28 33.82 -18.39
C ILE A 424 8.61 34.53 -19.57
N PRO A 425 9.33 35.42 -20.30
CA PRO A 425 8.76 36.16 -21.41
C PRO A 425 8.24 35.24 -22.54
N GLU A 426 7.00 35.44 -22.96
CA GLU A 426 6.34 34.65 -24.01
C GLU A 426 7.15 34.60 -25.32
N LYS A 427 7.85 35.70 -25.67
CA LYS A 427 8.70 35.76 -26.87
C LYS A 427 9.78 34.68 -26.94
N ARG A 428 10.22 34.14 -25.79
CA ARG A 428 11.24 33.08 -25.66
C ARG A 428 10.65 31.67 -25.79
N ILE A 429 9.33 31.53 -25.76
CA ILE A 429 8.65 30.25 -25.69
C ILE A 429 8.09 29.91 -27.08
N ARG A 430 8.32 28.68 -27.51
CA ARG A 430 7.71 28.06 -28.68
C ARG A 430 7.07 26.75 -28.30
N ILE A 431 5.97 26.41 -28.96
CA ILE A 431 5.18 25.21 -28.66
C ILE A 431 5.01 24.34 -29.89
N GLU A 432 5.10 23.03 -29.66
CA GLU A 432 4.76 21.96 -30.57
C GLU A 432 3.66 21.13 -29.88
N ASN A 433 2.42 21.22 -30.36
CA ASN A 433 1.23 20.69 -29.69
C ASN A 433 0.52 19.56 -30.45
N GLN A 434 1.24 18.84 -31.32
CA GLN A 434 0.70 17.77 -32.17
C GLN A 434 1.22 16.38 -31.79
N SER A 435 2.42 16.28 -31.23
CA SER A 435 3.06 15.00 -30.94
C SER A 435 2.30 14.16 -29.90
N THR A 436 2.13 12.87 -30.19
CA THR A 436 1.47 11.89 -29.30
C THR A 436 2.45 10.93 -28.65
N HIS A 437 3.66 10.80 -29.19
CA HIS A 437 4.72 9.93 -28.66
C HIS A 437 6.13 10.48 -28.88
N THR A 438 7.14 9.85 -28.28
CA THR A 438 8.53 10.35 -28.23
C THR A 438 9.17 10.58 -29.61
N ALA A 439 8.90 9.72 -30.61
CA ALA A 439 9.42 9.93 -31.96
C ALA A 439 8.82 11.17 -32.65
N GLU A 440 7.50 11.35 -32.63
CA GLU A 440 6.83 12.55 -33.15
C GLU A 440 7.29 13.83 -32.43
N ASN A 441 7.56 13.76 -31.12
CA ASN A 441 8.12 14.89 -30.37
C ASN A 441 9.42 15.39 -31.03
N LEU A 442 10.34 14.49 -31.37
CA LEU A 442 11.62 14.85 -31.99
C LEU A 442 11.42 15.41 -33.40
N ASP A 443 10.63 14.73 -34.23
CA ASP A 443 10.41 15.13 -35.62
C ASP A 443 9.76 16.50 -35.72
N PHE A 444 8.74 16.76 -34.89
CA PHE A 444 8.03 18.04 -34.90
C PHE A 444 8.84 19.15 -34.22
N PHE A 445 9.64 18.83 -33.21
CA PHE A 445 10.62 19.75 -32.63
C PHE A 445 11.61 20.24 -33.70
N LEU A 446 12.23 19.33 -34.44
CA LEU A 446 13.21 19.69 -35.48
C LEU A 446 12.57 20.53 -36.60
N LYS A 447 11.37 20.14 -37.08
CA LYS A 447 10.61 20.93 -38.06
C LYS A 447 10.28 22.33 -37.56
N LEU A 448 9.97 22.48 -36.28
CA LEU A 448 9.68 23.77 -35.66
C LEU A 448 10.92 24.67 -35.63
N LEU A 449 12.09 24.11 -35.26
CA LEU A 449 13.36 24.86 -35.28
C LEU A 449 13.68 25.41 -36.66
N GLU A 450 13.47 24.62 -37.71
CA GLU A 450 13.72 25.04 -39.09
C GLU A 450 12.73 26.08 -39.58
N ARG A 451 11.43 25.82 -39.37
CA ARG A 451 10.34 26.70 -39.85
C ARG A 451 10.43 28.10 -39.25
N GLU A 452 10.76 28.18 -37.96
CA GLU A 452 10.77 29.45 -37.22
C GLU A 452 12.17 30.04 -37.06
N ASN A 453 13.19 29.37 -37.60
CA ASN A 453 14.59 29.79 -37.50
C ASN A 453 14.99 30.11 -36.04
N VAL A 454 14.61 29.21 -35.13
CA VAL A 454 14.84 29.36 -33.69
C VAL A 454 16.35 29.32 -33.44
N CYS A 455 16.92 30.43 -32.96
CA CYS A 455 18.37 30.67 -32.86
C CYS A 455 19.11 30.61 -34.23
N PRO A 456 19.13 31.70 -35.00
CA PRO A 456 19.87 31.74 -36.27
C PRO A 456 21.38 31.55 -36.03
N ARG A 457 22.01 30.57 -36.71
CA ARG A 457 23.41 30.19 -36.50
C ARG A 457 24.40 31.32 -36.84
N PRO A 458 25.23 31.79 -35.89
CA PRO A 458 26.35 32.67 -36.23
C PRO A 458 27.63 31.85 -36.51
N VAL A 459 28.01 30.91 -35.63
CA VAL A 459 29.13 29.95 -35.78
C VAL A 459 28.91 28.75 -34.83
N GLY A 460 29.17 27.52 -35.28
CA GLY A 460 29.12 26.30 -34.43
C GLY A 460 27.77 25.56 -34.40
N LYS A 461 27.73 24.41 -33.71
CA LYS A 461 26.49 23.66 -33.46
C LYS A 461 25.62 24.42 -32.44
N ILE A 462 24.31 24.19 -32.43
CA ILE A 462 23.41 24.71 -31.39
C ILE A 462 23.37 23.69 -30.24
N CYS A 463 23.53 24.14 -29.00
CA CYS A 463 23.47 23.31 -27.80
C CYS A 463 22.02 23.22 -27.30
N ILE A 464 21.46 22.00 -27.30
CA ILE A 464 20.07 21.72 -26.92
C ILE A 464 20.05 20.95 -25.61
N GLY A 465 19.53 21.56 -24.55
CA GLY A 465 19.23 20.90 -23.28
C GLY A 465 17.90 20.16 -23.36
N VAL A 466 17.88 18.86 -23.06
CA VAL A 466 16.69 18.00 -23.16
C VAL A 466 16.12 17.75 -21.77
N VAL A 467 14.94 18.30 -21.49
CA VAL A 467 14.25 18.18 -20.20
C VAL A 467 13.16 17.11 -20.29
N THR A 468 13.35 16.02 -19.54
CA THR A 468 12.37 14.95 -19.37
C THR A 468 12.64 14.17 -18.08
N ALA A 469 11.80 13.20 -17.75
CA ALA A 469 12.05 12.32 -16.61
C ALA A 469 13.35 11.52 -16.80
N GLY A 470 14.19 11.40 -15.77
CA GLY A 470 15.51 10.76 -15.91
C GLY A 470 15.46 9.33 -16.47
N PHE A 471 14.48 8.53 -16.05
CA PHE A 471 14.29 7.16 -16.57
C PHE A 471 13.87 7.10 -18.04
N HIS A 472 13.30 8.19 -18.58
CA HIS A 472 12.86 8.30 -19.96
C HIS A 472 13.99 8.83 -20.88
N MET A 473 15.09 9.31 -20.30
CA MET A 473 16.17 9.98 -21.03
C MET A 473 16.82 9.07 -22.09
N ARG A 474 17.08 7.80 -21.77
CA ARG A 474 17.63 6.83 -22.73
C ARG A 474 16.76 6.70 -23.99
N ARG A 475 15.43 6.63 -23.84
CA ARG A 475 14.51 6.50 -24.98
C ARG A 475 14.59 7.71 -25.91
N VAL A 476 14.66 8.91 -25.33
CA VAL A 476 14.81 10.15 -26.11
C VAL A 476 16.14 10.16 -26.86
N PHE A 477 17.26 9.88 -26.17
CA PHE A 477 18.58 9.89 -26.79
C PHE A 477 18.78 8.78 -27.82
N ASN A 478 18.18 7.60 -27.65
CA ASN A 478 18.18 6.57 -28.69
C ASN A 478 17.49 7.08 -29.97
N ARG A 479 16.36 7.79 -29.84
CA ARG A 479 15.65 8.38 -31.00
C ARG A 479 16.44 9.54 -31.62
N ILE A 480 17.09 10.37 -30.80
CA ILE A 480 18.03 11.40 -31.29
C ILE A 480 19.13 10.74 -32.11
N HIS A 481 19.90 9.80 -31.55
CA HIS A 481 21.02 9.18 -32.25
C HIS A 481 20.61 8.39 -33.51
N ALA A 482 19.37 7.88 -33.56
CA ALA A 482 18.83 7.24 -34.75
C ALA A 482 18.36 8.24 -35.83
N HIS A 483 18.15 9.51 -35.47
CA HIS A 483 17.66 10.52 -36.39
C HIS A 483 18.79 11.00 -37.33
N PRO A 484 18.54 11.17 -38.65
CA PRO A 484 19.57 11.58 -39.61
C PRO A 484 20.26 12.91 -39.29
N GLU A 485 19.55 13.83 -38.64
CA GLU A 485 20.07 15.16 -38.29
C GLU A 485 20.76 15.25 -36.93
N HIS A 486 20.98 14.14 -36.22
CA HIS A 486 21.46 14.20 -34.84
C HIS A 486 22.80 14.94 -34.67
N GLU A 487 23.71 14.82 -35.64
CA GLU A 487 25.02 15.48 -35.61
C GLU A 487 24.95 17.00 -35.80
N ARG A 488 23.81 17.54 -36.23
CA ARG A 488 23.62 18.99 -36.45
C ARG A 488 23.62 19.80 -35.15
N TYR A 489 23.31 19.16 -34.04
CA TYR A 489 23.13 19.77 -32.72
C TYR A 489 24.02 19.11 -31.67
N ASP A 490 24.35 19.84 -30.62
CA ASP A 490 24.95 19.27 -29.41
C ASP A 490 23.85 19.00 -28.40
N TRP A 491 23.51 17.73 -28.20
CA TRP A 491 22.44 17.30 -27.31
C TRP A 491 22.97 17.05 -25.90
N VAL A 492 22.35 17.70 -24.92
CA VAL A 492 22.71 17.57 -23.51
C VAL A 492 21.49 17.15 -22.69
N SER A 493 21.64 16.14 -21.85
CA SER A 493 20.55 15.70 -20.98
C SER A 493 20.35 16.68 -19.83
N SER A 494 19.11 16.99 -19.50
CA SER A 494 18.72 17.72 -18.29
C SER A 494 17.60 16.94 -17.57
N PRO A 495 17.93 15.81 -16.92
CA PRO A 495 16.95 14.91 -16.34
C PRO A 495 16.21 15.55 -15.17
N VAL A 496 14.97 15.11 -14.96
CA VAL A 496 14.13 15.53 -13.84
C VAL A 496 13.73 14.31 -13.03
N TYR A 497 13.81 14.46 -11.71
CA TYR A 497 13.56 13.40 -10.74
C TYR A 497 12.38 13.75 -9.84
N SER A 498 11.43 12.82 -9.76
CA SER A 498 10.34 12.85 -8.78
C SER A 498 10.73 12.03 -7.55
N GLU A 499 10.02 12.24 -6.43
CA GLU A 499 10.22 11.46 -5.19
C GLU A 499 10.15 9.94 -5.41
N ARG A 500 9.38 9.49 -6.42
CA ARG A 500 9.12 8.06 -6.67
C ARG A 500 9.97 7.46 -7.76
N THR A 501 10.60 8.26 -8.63
CA THR A 501 11.30 7.78 -9.83
C THR A 501 12.72 8.35 -9.96
N SER A 502 13.31 8.79 -8.85
CA SER A 502 14.75 9.12 -8.77
C SER A 502 15.61 7.86 -8.73
N LYS A 503 16.90 8.00 -9.06
CA LYS A 503 17.89 6.92 -8.95
C LYS A 503 17.91 6.32 -7.54
N GLU A 504 17.71 7.13 -6.51
CA GLU A 504 17.79 6.71 -5.11
C GLU A 504 16.53 6.01 -4.60
N ASN A 505 15.38 6.18 -5.25
CA ASN A 505 14.07 5.83 -4.66
C ASN A 505 13.18 4.95 -5.52
N TRP A 506 13.44 4.82 -6.82
CA TRP A 506 12.52 4.13 -7.73
C TRP A 506 12.25 2.68 -7.33
N TYR A 507 13.24 1.99 -6.77
CA TYR A 507 13.12 0.61 -6.32
C TYR A 507 12.54 0.45 -4.90
N LYS A 508 12.28 1.54 -4.18
CA LYS A 508 11.80 1.54 -2.78
C LYS A 508 10.27 1.57 -2.65
N ASN A 509 9.53 1.67 -3.75
CA ASN A 509 8.08 1.63 -3.75
C ASN A 509 7.54 0.92 -4.99
N ILE A 510 6.33 0.38 -4.90
CA ILE A 510 5.73 -0.42 -5.96
C ILE A 510 5.51 0.41 -7.22
N GLU A 511 4.98 1.62 -7.08
CA GLU A 511 4.61 2.48 -8.20
C GLU A 511 5.83 2.93 -9.03
N GLY A 512 6.88 3.40 -8.35
CA GLY A 512 8.15 3.75 -8.97
C GLY A 512 8.77 2.56 -9.69
N PHE A 513 8.80 1.40 -9.03
CA PHE A 513 9.40 0.19 -9.58
C PHE A 513 8.68 -0.30 -10.84
N GLU A 514 7.34 -0.28 -10.85
CA GLU A 514 6.54 -0.60 -12.03
C GLU A 514 6.82 0.36 -13.20
N ILE A 515 6.91 1.67 -12.94
CA ILE A 515 7.18 2.67 -13.99
C ILE A 515 8.55 2.42 -14.64
N ILE A 516 9.58 2.21 -13.83
CA ILE A 516 10.95 1.99 -14.33
C ILE A 516 11.06 0.67 -15.07
N LEU A 517 10.54 -0.43 -14.52
CA LEU A 517 10.59 -1.74 -15.20
C LEU A 517 9.82 -1.70 -16.52
N ALA A 518 8.65 -1.05 -16.57
CA ALA A 518 7.92 -0.93 -17.82
C ALA A 518 8.70 -0.16 -18.89
N GLU A 519 9.49 0.87 -18.52
CA GLU A 519 10.36 1.57 -19.47
C GLU A 519 11.58 0.72 -19.87
N TYR A 520 12.18 0.02 -18.91
CA TYR A 520 13.29 -0.90 -19.16
C TYR A 520 12.91 -1.98 -20.15
N ASP A 521 11.79 -2.67 -19.89
CA ASP A 521 11.28 -3.74 -20.74
C ASP A 521 10.91 -3.22 -22.13
N ARG A 522 10.30 -2.03 -22.23
CA ARG A 522 9.98 -1.38 -23.51
C ARG A 522 11.21 -1.17 -24.37
N LEU A 523 12.34 -0.76 -23.77
CA LEU A 523 13.59 -0.51 -24.48
C LEU A 523 14.39 -1.78 -24.78
N ARG A 524 14.28 -2.83 -23.95
CA ARG A 524 14.98 -4.11 -24.16
C ARG A 524 14.26 -5.03 -25.15
N SER A 525 12.95 -4.92 -25.30
CA SER A 525 12.13 -5.86 -26.08
C SER A 525 12.15 -5.64 -27.60
N ASN A 526 12.75 -4.56 -28.13
CA ASN A 526 12.92 -4.30 -29.57
C ASN A 526 11.68 -4.59 -30.47
N HIS A 527 10.47 -4.49 -29.94
CA HIS A 527 9.24 -4.89 -30.65
C HIS A 527 8.26 -3.75 -30.95
N TYR A 528 8.68 -2.50 -30.71
CA TYR A 528 7.93 -1.31 -31.13
C TYR A 528 8.92 -0.26 -31.64
N GLU A 529 9.60 -0.60 -32.74
CA GLU A 529 10.23 0.41 -33.60
C GLU A 529 9.18 1.26 -34.30
#